data_AF-A0A9E1P1K9-F1
#
_entry.id   AF-A0A9E1P1K9-F1
#
_cell.length_a   1.000
_cell.length_b   1.000
_cell.length_c   1.000
_cell.angle_alpha   90.00
_cell.angle_beta   90.00
_cell.angle_gamma   90.00
#
_symmetry.space_group_name_H-M   'P 1'
#
loop_
_entity.id
_entity.type
_entity.pdbx_description
1 polymer ?
#
loop_
_entity_poly.entity_id
_entity_poly.type
_entity_poly.pdbx_seq_one_letter_code
_entity_poly.pdbx_strand_id
1 'polypeptide(L)'
;MYVTAEHLRDQVIEPTLKYLGAWQSTTEAHLLDAVVNAPELGLFCTRSDGMGIFNITSTQHRDIWDNYLAFNPDMASKVRGLASQRAFLSNPDNELKTNLSYCTAIAWLLYQRAGKVVSGGELERMATA
;
A
#
# COMPACT_ATOMS: atom_id res chain seq x y z
N MET A 1 -23.08 6.19 -7.28
CA MET A 1 -22.44 5.11 -6.51
C MET A 1 -21.37 5.77 -5.66
N TYR A 2 -21.53 5.78 -4.34
CA TYR A 2 -20.50 6.30 -3.44
C TYR A 2 -19.63 5.14 -2.98
N VAL A 3 -18.32 5.36 -2.94
CA VAL A 3 -17.37 4.41 -2.39
C VAL A 3 -17.32 4.64 -0.88
N THR A 4 -17.78 3.68 -0.07
CA THR A 4 -17.72 3.76 1.39
C THR A 4 -16.40 3.18 1.93
N ALA A 5 -16.10 3.44 3.20
CA ALA A 5 -14.94 2.86 3.86
C ALA A 5 -15.03 1.32 3.91
N GLU A 6 -16.22 0.77 4.19
CA GLU A 6 -16.46 -0.67 4.19
C GLU A 6 -16.26 -1.26 2.79
N HIS A 7 -16.74 -0.57 1.75
CA HIS A 7 -16.50 -0.99 0.38
C HIS A 7 -15.01 -1.01 0.03
N LEU A 8 -14.24 0.03 0.39
CA LEU A 8 -12.80 0.06 0.19
C LEU A 8 -12.09 -1.07 0.93
N ARG A 9 -12.47 -1.32 2.18
CA ARG A 9 -11.92 -2.43 2.97
C ARG A 9 -12.19 -3.77 2.29
N ASP A 10 -13.47 -4.09 2.06
CA ASP A 10 -13.92 -5.42 1.68
C ASP A 10 -13.62 -5.76 0.21
N GLN A 11 -13.61 -4.75 -0.67
CA GLN A 11 -13.49 -4.97 -2.12
C GLN A 11 -12.14 -4.57 -2.70
N VAL A 12 -11.32 -3.83 -1.95
CA VAL A 12 -10.01 -3.35 -2.44
C VAL A 12 -8.88 -3.76 -1.50
N ILE A 13 -8.91 -3.29 -0.25
CA ILE A 13 -7.76 -3.42 0.66
C ILE A 13 -7.56 -4.88 1.06
N GLU A 14 -8.59 -5.51 1.62
CA GLU A 14 -8.52 -6.91 2.06
C GLU A 14 -8.15 -7.87 0.92
N PRO A 15 -8.83 -7.86 -0.24
CA PRO A 15 -8.49 -8.75 -1.35
C PRO A 15 -7.06 -8.54 -1.87
N THR A 16 -6.60 -7.29 -1.94
CA THR A 16 -5.25 -6.97 -2.41
C THR A 16 -4.21 -7.52 -1.44
N LEU A 17 -4.36 -7.30 -0.14
CA LEU A 17 -3.43 -7.84 0.86
C LEU A 17 -3.43 -9.37 0.88
N LYS A 18 -4.59 -10.01 0.70
CA LYS A 18 -4.70 -11.47 0.58
C LYS A 18 -3.96 -11.99 -0.66
N TYR A 19 -4.13 -11.33 -1.81
CA TYR A 19 -3.42 -11.67 -3.05
C TYR A 19 -1.89 -11.57 -2.87
N LEU A 20 -1.41 -10.55 -2.17
CA LEU A 20 0.02 -10.39 -1.87
C LEU A 20 0.54 -11.42 -0.85
N GLY A 21 -0.35 -12.08 -0.11
CA GLY A 21 -0.01 -13.00 0.99
C GLY A 21 0.40 -12.26 2.27
N ALA A 22 -0.08 -11.02 2.44
CA ALA A 22 0.32 -10.10 3.49
C ALA A 22 -0.86 -9.62 4.36
N TRP A 23 -2.02 -10.26 4.25
CA TRP A 23 -3.20 -9.85 4.99
C TRP A 23 -3.02 -10.03 6.50
N GLN A 24 -3.25 -8.95 7.23
CA GLN A 24 -3.34 -8.88 8.68
C GLN A 24 -4.37 -7.81 9.02
N SER A 25 -5.24 -8.09 10.01
CA SER A 25 -6.29 -7.15 10.41
C SER A 25 -5.76 -5.77 10.83
N THR A 26 -4.57 -5.73 11.45
CA THR A 26 -3.89 -4.47 11.82
C THR A 26 -3.47 -3.67 10.59
N THR A 27 -2.85 -4.31 9.60
CA THR A 27 -2.40 -3.67 8.37
C THR A 27 -3.56 -3.15 7.53
N GLU A 28 -4.63 -3.94 7.42
CA GLU A 28 -5.86 -3.54 6.74
C GLU A 28 -6.49 -2.30 7.39
N ALA A 29 -6.66 -2.31 8.71
CA ALA A 29 -7.22 -1.19 9.45
C ALA A 29 -6.36 0.08 9.29
N HIS A 30 -5.03 -0.05 9.32
CA HIS A 30 -4.12 1.07 9.10
C HIS A 30 -4.21 1.66 7.70
N LEU A 31 -4.30 0.83 6.66
CA LEU A 31 -4.48 1.32 5.29
C LEU A 31 -5.85 1.98 5.10
N LEU A 32 -6.90 1.43 5.72
CA LEU A 32 -8.23 2.05 5.66
C LEU A 32 -8.22 3.42 6.37
N ASP A 33 -7.61 3.50 7.55
CA ASP A 33 -7.44 4.74 8.31
C ASP A 33 -6.66 5.80 7.52
N ALA A 34 -5.60 5.39 6.81
CA ALA A 34 -4.81 6.29 5.96
C ALA A 34 -5.65 6.91 4.82
N VAL A 35 -6.67 6.21 4.31
CA VAL A 35 -7.56 6.73 3.27
C VAL A 35 -8.66 7.62 3.87
N VAL A 36 -9.24 7.22 5.00
CA VAL A 36 -10.39 7.90 5.60
C VAL A 36 -9.99 9.17 6.33
N ASN A 37 -8.94 9.10 7.14
CA ASN A 37 -8.49 10.19 8.01
C ASN A 37 -7.33 11.00 7.42
N ALA A 38 -6.67 10.48 6.37
CA ALA A 38 -5.56 11.11 5.66
C ALA A 38 -4.65 11.94 6.58
N PRO A 39 -4.12 11.36 7.68
CA PRO A 39 -3.44 12.14 8.69
C PRO A 39 -2.29 12.93 8.06
N GLU A 40 -2.17 14.21 8.43
CA GLU A 40 -1.07 15.11 8.01
C GLU A 40 0.33 14.62 8.46
N LEU A 41 0.43 13.45 9.08
CA LEU A 41 1.63 12.91 9.70
C LEU A 41 2.04 11.58 9.06
N GLY A 42 2.90 11.70 8.04
CA GLY A 42 4.17 10.97 8.07
C GLY A 42 4.21 9.53 7.54
N LEU A 43 3.51 9.22 6.44
CA LEU A 43 3.80 8.08 5.55
C LEU A 43 3.48 8.42 4.09
N PHE A 44 2.43 9.22 3.90
CA PHE A 44 1.91 9.70 2.63
C PHE A 44 1.96 11.23 2.69
N CYS A 45 2.81 11.87 1.88
CA CYS A 45 3.27 13.24 2.10
C CYS A 45 2.16 14.28 2.33
N THR A 46 2.51 15.37 3.02
CA THR A 46 1.68 16.59 3.19
C THR A 46 1.73 17.54 1.99
N ARG A 47 2.41 17.17 0.90
CA ARG A 47 2.48 17.99 -0.32
C ARG A 47 1.41 17.57 -1.32
N SER A 48 0.87 18.58 -2.01
CA SER A 48 -0.26 18.50 -2.95
C SER A 48 0.06 17.78 -4.27
N ASP A 49 1.12 16.99 -4.34
CA ASP A 49 1.65 16.34 -5.54
C ASP A 49 1.57 14.80 -5.50
N GLY A 50 1.08 14.22 -4.40
CA GLY A 50 0.80 12.79 -4.31
C GLY A 50 -0.39 12.35 -5.17
N MET A 51 -0.45 11.06 -5.45
CA MET A 51 -1.38 10.46 -6.40
C MET A 51 -2.25 9.38 -5.74
N GLY A 52 -3.50 9.33 -6.17
CA GLY A 52 -4.45 8.32 -5.70
C GLY A 52 -4.93 8.55 -4.27
N ILE A 53 -5.65 7.56 -3.76
CA ILE A 53 -6.30 7.62 -2.44
C ILE A 53 -5.30 7.59 -1.27
N PHE A 54 -4.06 7.18 -1.52
CA PHE A 54 -2.97 7.12 -0.54
C PHE A 54 -1.95 8.25 -0.71
N ASN A 55 -2.24 9.28 -1.52
CA ASN A 55 -1.34 10.43 -1.76
C ASN A 55 0.14 10.05 -2.00
N ILE A 56 0.39 9.03 -2.83
CA ILE A 56 1.74 8.49 -3.07
C ILE A 56 2.45 9.33 -4.13
N THR A 57 3.67 9.79 -3.83
CA THR A 57 4.46 10.60 -4.77
C THR A 57 5.18 9.73 -5.81
N SER A 58 5.51 10.29 -6.98
CA SER A 58 6.33 9.60 -8.01
C SER A 58 7.69 9.15 -7.48
N THR A 59 8.26 9.88 -6.52
CA THR A 59 9.54 9.51 -5.89
C THR A 59 9.37 8.27 -5.02
N GLN A 60 8.35 8.22 -4.16
CA GLN A 60 8.04 7.04 -3.35
C GLN A 60 7.74 5.81 -4.21
N HIS A 61 6.98 6.00 -5.28
CA HIS A 61 6.63 4.91 -6.18
C HIS A 61 7.86 4.31 -6.88
N ARG A 62 8.72 5.15 -7.46
CA ARG A 62 9.99 4.70 -8.07
C ARG A 62 10.91 4.05 -7.04
N ASP A 63 11.01 4.64 -5.87
CA ASP A 63 11.85 4.14 -4.77
C ASP A 63 11.41 2.74 -4.29
N ILE A 64 10.10 2.43 -4.28
CA ILE A 64 9.62 1.05 -4.04
C ILE A 64 10.07 0.09 -5.15
N TRP A 65 9.97 0.49 -6.42
CA TRP A 65 10.42 -0.37 -7.52
C TRP A 65 11.92 -0.62 -7.50
N ASP A 66 12.69 0.46 -7.43
CA ASP A 66 14.14 0.44 -7.62
C ASP A 66 14.87 -0.13 -6.41
N ASN A 67 14.40 0.17 -5.19
CA ASN A 67 15.14 -0.16 -3.96
C ASN A 67 14.48 -1.24 -3.10
N TYR A 68 13.24 -1.64 -3.38
CA TYR A 68 12.54 -2.69 -2.62
C TYR A 68 12.17 -3.89 -3.49
N LEU A 69 11.38 -3.67 -4.54
CA LEU A 69 10.90 -4.75 -5.42
C LEU A 69 12.02 -5.32 -6.29
N ALA A 70 13.01 -4.52 -6.70
CA ALA A 70 14.18 -5.00 -7.43
C ALA A 70 14.93 -6.14 -6.69
N PHE A 71 14.84 -6.19 -5.36
CA PHE A 71 15.47 -7.21 -4.51
C PHE A 71 14.50 -8.31 -4.03
N ASN A 72 13.23 -8.25 -4.45
CA ASN A 72 12.21 -9.24 -4.12
C ASN A 72 11.39 -9.60 -5.37
N PRO A 73 11.91 -10.47 -6.26
CA PRO A 73 11.33 -10.72 -7.58
C PRO A 73 9.92 -11.33 -7.51
N ASP A 74 9.64 -12.18 -6.52
CA ASP A 74 8.32 -12.77 -6.35
C ASP A 74 7.27 -11.71 -6.01
N MET A 75 7.59 -10.80 -5.10
CA MET A 75 6.72 -9.66 -4.77
C MET A 75 6.59 -8.70 -5.96
N ALA A 76 7.69 -8.41 -6.66
CA ALA A 76 7.69 -7.56 -7.85
C ALA A 76 6.76 -8.12 -8.92
N SER A 77 6.78 -9.44 -9.14
CA SER A 77 5.90 -10.12 -10.09
C SER A 77 4.43 -9.99 -9.71
N LYS A 78 4.08 -10.20 -8.43
CA LYS A 78 2.69 -10.01 -7.95
C LYS A 78 2.22 -8.58 -8.15
N VAL A 79 3.01 -7.60 -7.72
CA VAL A 79 2.66 -6.17 -7.84
C VAL A 79 2.56 -5.76 -9.31
N ARG A 80 3.47 -6.23 -10.17
CA ARG A 80 3.40 -5.98 -11.62
C ARG A 80 2.15 -6.60 -12.25
N GLY A 81 1.72 -7.76 -11.76
CA GLY A 81 0.52 -8.47 -12.20
C GLY A 81 -0.78 -7.73 -11.90
N LEU A 82 -0.79 -6.84 -10.89
CA LEU A 82 -1.92 -5.96 -10.60
C LEU A 82 -2.00 -4.77 -11.57
N ALA A 83 -0.85 -4.28 -12.06
CA ALA A 83 -0.78 -3.15 -12.97
C ALA A 83 -1.22 -3.51 -14.39
N SER A 84 -1.70 -2.53 -15.15
CA SER A 84 -2.01 -2.74 -16.56
C SER A 84 -0.77 -3.19 -17.35
N GLN A 85 -0.97 -3.97 -18.41
CA GLN A 85 0.15 -4.45 -19.22
C GLN A 85 0.80 -3.31 -20.01
N ARG A 86 -0.03 -2.50 -20.71
CA ARG A 86 0.45 -1.46 -21.63
C ARG A 86 0.64 -0.10 -20.96
N ALA A 87 -0.36 0.40 -20.23
CA ALA A 87 -0.32 1.76 -19.71
C ALA A 87 0.78 1.94 -18.66
N PHE A 88 1.03 0.91 -17.85
CA PHE A 88 2.14 0.90 -16.90
C PHE A 88 3.50 1.13 -17.57
N LEU A 89 3.77 0.54 -18.74
CA LEU A 89 5.08 0.69 -19.41
C LEU A 89 5.32 2.11 -19.93
N SER A 90 4.24 2.83 -20.27
CA SER A 90 4.32 4.22 -20.75
C SER A 90 4.25 5.25 -19.63
N ASN A 91 3.47 4.99 -18.58
CA ASN A 91 3.25 5.90 -17.46
C ASN A 91 2.89 5.11 -16.19
N PRO A 92 3.90 4.54 -15.48
CA PRO A 92 3.68 3.70 -14.31
C PRO A 92 2.87 4.40 -13.21
N ASP A 93 3.14 5.68 -12.99
CA ASP A 93 2.52 6.49 -11.93
C ASP A 93 1.00 6.62 -12.08
N ASN A 94 0.48 6.50 -13.29
CA ASN A 94 -0.96 6.60 -13.53
C ASN A 94 -1.74 5.46 -12.84
N GLU A 95 -1.14 4.29 -12.64
CA GLU A 95 -1.77 3.20 -11.88
C GLU A 95 -2.14 3.62 -10.46
N LEU A 96 -1.35 4.50 -9.82
CA LEU A 96 -1.66 5.00 -8.48
C LEU A 96 -3.00 5.74 -8.44
N LYS A 97 -3.42 6.35 -9.56
CA LYS A 97 -4.68 7.09 -9.68
C LYS A 97 -5.84 6.21 -10.11
N THR A 98 -5.60 5.28 -11.03
CA THR A 98 -6.67 4.56 -11.73
C THR A 98 -6.89 3.13 -11.25
N ASN A 99 -5.96 2.57 -10.47
CA ASN A 99 -5.96 1.18 -10.06
C ASN A 99 -5.82 1.08 -8.55
N LEU A 100 -6.96 0.95 -7.85
CA LEU A 100 -7.00 0.95 -6.40
C LEU A 100 -6.24 -0.22 -5.77
N SER A 101 -6.28 -1.41 -6.38
CA SER A 101 -5.50 -2.56 -5.92
C SER A 101 -4.00 -2.32 -6.06
N TYR A 102 -3.55 -1.79 -7.20
CA TYR A 102 -2.15 -1.44 -7.37
C TYR A 102 -1.71 -0.34 -6.39
N CYS A 103 -2.50 0.72 -6.25
CA CYS A 103 -2.22 1.81 -5.31
C CYS A 103 -2.13 1.29 -3.86
N THR A 104 -3.03 0.41 -3.47
CA THR A 104 -3.01 -0.28 -2.16
C THR A 104 -1.73 -1.11 -1.98
N ALA A 105 -1.32 -1.86 -3.01
CA ALA A 105 -0.10 -2.66 -2.95
C ALA A 105 1.16 -1.80 -2.72
N ILE A 106 1.28 -0.66 -3.42
CA ILE A 106 2.39 0.29 -3.21
C ILE A 106 2.31 0.94 -1.83
N ALA A 107 1.12 1.33 -1.37
CA ALA A 107 0.93 1.89 -0.03
C ALA A 107 1.37 0.92 1.07
N TRP A 108 0.99 -0.35 0.93
CA TRP A 108 1.41 -1.42 1.84
C TRP A 108 2.94 -1.61 1.85
N LEU A 109 3.59 -1.58 0.69
CA LEU A 109 5.05 -1.71 0.59
C LEU A 109 5.78 -0.52 1.24
N LEU A 110 5.23 0.70 1.10
CA LEU A 110 5.75 1.88 1.79
C LEU A 110 5.65 1.72 3.31
N TYR A 111 4.50 1.23 3.80
CA TYR A 111 4.31 0.92 5.22
C TYR A 111 5.30 -0.13 5.72
N GLN A 112 5.48 -1.22 4.97
CA GLN A 112 6.43 -2.30 5.30
C GLN A 112 7.87 -1.78 5.34
N ARG A 113 8.27 -0.98 4.34
CA ARG A 113 9.60 -0.38 4.25
C ARG A 113 9.89 0.60 5.39
N ALA A 114 8.89 1.33 5.86
CA ALA A 114 9.04 2.25 6.98
C ALA A 114 9.30 1.55 8.33
N GLY A 115 9.43 0.21 8.35
CA GLY A 115 9.81 -0.56 9.53
C GLY A 115 8.68 -0.77 10.53
N LYS A 116 7.44 -0.36 10.19
CA LYS A 116 6.25 -0.70 10.97
C LYS A 116 5.74 -2.09 10.59
N VAL A 117 6.63 -3.08 10.65
CA VAL A 117 6.18 -4.45 10.82
C VAL A 117 5.59 -4.49 12.23
N VAL A 118 4.25 -4.46 12.34
CA VAL A 118 3.60 -4.99 13.53
C VAL A 118 3.97 -6.47 13.54
N SER A 119 5.06 -6.79 14.24
CA SER A 119 5.36 -8.15 14.60
C SER A 119 4.14 -8.60 15.41
N GLY A 120 3.36 -9.54 14.87
CA GLY A 120 2.32 -10.26 15.60
C GLY A 120 2.94 -11.18 16.67
N GLY A 121 3.96 -10.71 17.39
CA GLY A 121 4.78 -11.48 18.31
C GLY A 121 5.52 -10.68 19.40
N GLU A 122 5.46 -9.35 19.44
CA GLU A 122 6.10 -8.57 20.53
C GLU A 122 5.15 -8.13 21.65
N LEU A 123 3.84 -8.31 21.51
CA LEU A 123 2.89 -8.00 22.59
C LEU A 123 2.82 -9.07 23.70
N GLU A 124 3.29 -10.30 23.46
CA GLU A 124 3.33 -11.33 24.53
C GLU A 124 4.58 -11.25 25.42
N ARG A 125 5.66 -10.57 25.01
CA ARG A 125 6.90 -10.52 25.80
C ARG A 125 6.93 -9.38 26.83
N MET A 126 6.00 -8.42 26.74
CA MET A 126 5.87 -7.32 27.71
C MET A 126 4.82 -7.59 28.80
N ALA A 127 4.03 -8.67 28.70
CA ALA A 127 3.03 -9.05 29.71
C ALA A 127 3.57 -10.04 30.78
N THR A 128 4.86 -10.36 30.76
CA THR A 128 5.49 -11.29 31.72
C THR A 128 6.86 -10.79 32.24
N ALA A 129 7.09 -9.47 32.21
CA ALA A 129 8.26 -8.86 32.83
C ALA A 129 7.86 -7.97 34.01
#